data_AF-A0A8T3UEI3-F1
#
_entry.id   AF-A0A8T3UEI3-F1
#
_cell.length_a   1.000
_cell.length_b   1.000
_cell.length_c   1.000
_cell.angle_alpha   90.00
_cell.angle_beta   90.00
_cell.angle_gamma   90.00
#
_symmetry.space_group_name_H-M   'P 1'
#
loop_
_entity.id
_entity.type
_entity.pdbx_description
1 polymer ?
#
loop_
_entity_poly.entity_id
_entity_poly.type
_entity_poly.pdbx_seq_one_letter_code
_entity_poly.pdbx_strand_id
1 'polypeptide(L)'
;MGFFDKLKQSLEKTKIALGITKVDENLLEELEEKLIMSDVGMTATDEIMQELKTRIKQDKIVDSKKVIEILKEQLEKILTKENNKINLEKSPAAILMVGV
;
A
#
# COMPACT_ATOMS: atom_id res chain seq x y z
N MET A 1 1.36 -16.56 -16.64
CA MET A 1 1.66 -15.13 -16.38
C MET A 1 0.64 -14.62 -15.40
N GLY A 2 1.01 -14.62 -14.13
CA GLY A 2 0.10 -14.34 -13.02
C GLY A 2 -0.13 -12.85 -12.81
N PHE A 3 -1.17 -12.52 -12.04
CA PHE A 3 -1.47 -11.18 -11.54
C PHE A 3 -0.22 -10.50 -10.91
N PHE A 4 0.60 -11.28 -10.19
CA PHE A 4 1.83 -10.82 -9.57
C PHE A 4 2.92 -10.42 -10.58
N ASP A 5 2.99 -11.08 -11.74
CA ASP A 5 3.93 -10.72 -12.80
C ASP A 5 3.54 -9.39 -13.45
N LYS A 6 2.23 -9.15 -13.62
CA LYS A 6 1.71 -7.86 -14.13
C LYS A 6 1.95 -6.73 -13.14
N LEU A 7 1.73 -6.97 -11.84
CA LEU A 7 1.98 -6.00 -10.78
C LEU A 7 3.48 -5.68 -10.66
N LYS A 8 4.35 -6.68 -10.71
CA LYS A 8 5.81 -6.48 -10.71
C LYS A 8 6.27 -5.71 -11.95
N GLN A 9 5.71 -6.00 -13.11
CA GLN A 9 6.07 -5.35 -14.36
C GLN A 9 5.58 -3.90 -14.43
N SER A 10 4.43 -3.56 -13.84
CA SER A 10 3.96 -2.17 -13.70
C SER A 10 4.80 -1.38 -12.67
N LEU A 11 5.21 -2.02 -11.58
CA LEU A 11 6.13 -1.44 -10.58
C LEU A 11 7.55 -1.22 -11.14
N GLU A 12 8.07 -2.15 -11.95
CA GLU A 12 9.38 -2.02 -12.62
C GLU A 12 9.40 -0.89 -13.65
N LYS A 13 8.32 -0.74 -14.44
CA LYS A 13 8.17 0.38 -15.39
C LYS A 13 8.11 1.73 -14.67
N THR A 14 7.48 1.78 -13.50
CA THR A 14 7.46 2.98 -12.64
C THR A 14 8.86 3.30 -12.10
N LYS A 15 9.66 2.28 -11.77
CA LYS A 15 11.05 2.44 -11.31
C LYS A 15 11.98 3.13 -12.32
N ILE A 16 11.70 3.01 -13.61
CA ILE A 16 12.52 3.57 -14.70
C ILE A 16 12.03 4.99 -15.10
N ALA A 17 10.74 5.29 -14.94
CA ALA A 17 10.19 6.62 -15.21
C ALA A 17 10.53 7.64 -14.09
N LEU A 18 10.82 7.18 -12.87
CA LEU A 18 11.16 8.00 -11.72
C LEU A 18 12.64 8.41 -11.67
N GLY A 19 13.11 9.08 -12.72
CA GLY A 19 14.40 9.77 -12.74
C GLY A 19 14.48 11.00 -11.80
N ILE A 20 13.94 10.91 -10.58
CA ILE A 20 13.83 12.03 -9.63
C ILE A 20 14.57 11.65 -8.34
N THR A 21 15.71 12.30 -8.15
CA THR A 21 16.69 12.12 -7.07
C THR A 21 16.29 12.79 -5.73
N LYS A 22 15.03 13.22 -5.58
CA LYS A 22 14.50 13.82 -4.35
C LYS A 22 13.02 13.48 -4.18
N VAL A 23 12.60 13.31 -2.94
CA VAL A 23 11.17 13.33 -2.59
C VAL A 23 10.64 14.75 -2.81
N ASP A 24 9.80 14.92 -3.81
CA ASP A 24 9.08 16.16 -4.08
C ASP A 24 7.56 15.96 -3.94
N GLU A 25 6.80 17.06 -3.96
CA GLU A 25 5.34 17.01 -3.83
C GLU A 25 4.67 16.30 -5.02
N ASN A 26 5.25 16.41 -6.22
CA ASN A 26 4.76 15.75 -7.43
C ASN A 26 4.80 14.22 -7.31
N LEU A 27 5.87 13.65 -6.75
CA LEU A 27 5.98 12.21 -6.50
C LEU A 27 4.88 11.71 -5.57
N LEU A 28 4.56 12.48 -4.53
CA LEU A 28 3.52 12.11 -3.57
C LEU A 28 2.13 12.19 -4.18
N GLU A 29 1.88 13.18 -5.04
CA GLU A 29 0.61 13.31 -5.79
C GLU A 29 0.43 12.16 -6.79
N GLU A 30 1.46 11.82 -7.56
CA GLU A 30 1.42 10.66 -8.48
C GLU A 30 1.19 9.35 -7.72
N LEU A 31 1.74 9.23 -6.51
CA LEU A 31 1.53 8.05 -5.67
C LEU A 31 0.09 7.93 -5.18
N GLU A 32 -0.51 9.05 -4.76
CA GLU A 32 -1.90 9.15 -4.32
C GLU A 32 -2.86 8.76 -5.45
N GLU A 33 -2.67 9.32 -6.65
CA GLU A 33 -3.44 8.97 -7.84
C GLU A 33 -3.38 7.47 -8.13
N LYS A 34 -2.17 6.87 -8.10
CA LYS A 34 -1.98 5.44 -8.35
C LYS A 34 -2.68 4.56 -7.31
N LEU A 35 -2.68 4.96 -6.04
CA LEU A 35 -3.38 4.21 -4.98
C LEU A 35 -4.90 4.21 -5.23
N ILE A 36 -5.47 5.37 -5.59
CA ILE A 36 -6.89 5.50 -5.93
C ILE A 36 -7.24 4.63 -7.14
N MET A 37 -6.42 4.66 -8.20
CA MET A 37 -6.61 3.83 -9.39
C MET A 37 -6.44 2.32 -9.16
N SER A 38 -5.85 1.93 -8.02
CA SER A 38 -5.58 0.52 -7.67
C SER A 38 -6.63 -0.09 -6.74
N ASP A 39 -7.86 0.47 -6.72
CA ASP A 39 -8.98 0.02 -5.88
C ASP A 39 -8.73 0.09 -4.36
N VAL A 40 -7.74 0.89 -3.91
CA VAL A 40 -7.52 1.13 -2.47
C VAL A 40 -8.66 1.96 -1.89
N GLY A 41 -9.26 2.83 -2.70
CA GLY A 41 -10.31 3.76 -2.29
C GLY A 41 -9.77 5.02 -1.61
N MET A 42 -10.60 6.07 -1.59
CA MET A 42 -10.19 7.40 -1.14
C MET A 42 -9.78 7.42 0.33
N THR A 43 -10.62 6.90 1.22
CA THR A 43 -10.39 6.92 2.67
C THR A 43 -9.09 6.20 3.08
N ALA A 44 -8.85 5.00 2.54
CA ALA A 44 -7.64 4.26 2.86
C ALA A 44 -6.39 4.92 2.24
N THR A 45 -6.52 5.49 1.04
CA THR A 45 -5.43 6.25 0.41
C THR A 45 -5.06 7.47 1.25
N ASP A 46 -6.04 8.25 1.72
CA ASP A 46 -5.81 9.41 2.58
C ASP A 46 -5.05 9.02 3.86
N GLU A 47 -5.46 7.94 4.52
CA GLU A 47 -4.79 7.41 5.73
C GLU A 47 -3.33 7.05 5.44
N ILE A 48 -3.08 6.31 4.34
CA ILE A 48 -1.72 5.93 3.91
C ILE A 48 -0.87 7.16 3.63
N MET A 49 -1.40 8.13 2.89
CA MET A 49 -0.66 9.32 2.46
C MET A 49 -0.34 10.27 3.62
N GLN A 50 -1.24 10.41 4.59
CA GLN A 50 -0.99 11.20 5.80
C GLN A 50 0.14 10.61 6.64
N GLU A 51 0.12 9.31 6.89
CA GLU A 51 1.17 8.63 7.66
C GLU A 51 2.51 8.65 6.92
N LEU A 52 2.49 8.44 5.60
CA LEU A 52 3.68 8.52 4.75
C LEU A 52 4.32 9.94 4.79
N LYS A 53 3.51 10.99 4.60
CA LYS A 53 3.96 12.40 4.68
C LYS A 53 4.52 12.72 6.07
N THR A 54 3.91 12.19 7.13
CA THR A 54 4.36 12.37 8.51
C THR A 54 5.73 11.75 8.73
N ARG A 55 5.92 10.47 8.33
CA ARG A 55 7.21 9.78 8.46
C ARG A 55 8.32 10.41 7.63
N ILE A 56 8.02 10.81 6.39
CA ILE A 56 9.00 11.50 5.52
C ILE A 56 9.55 12.77 6.22
N LYS A 57 8.66 13.56 6.84
CA LYS A 57 9.04 14.77 7.58
C LYS A 57 9.83 14.45 8.85
N GLN A 58 9.38 13.48 9.65
CA GLN A 58 10.03 13.08 10.91
C GLN A 58 11.46 12.54 10.66
N ASP A 59 11.61 11.66 9.67
CA ASP A 59 12.87 10.98 9.37
C ASP A 59 13.75 11.74 8.35
N LYS A 60 13.32 12.94 7.93
CA LYS A 60 13.98 13.81 6.93
C LYS A 60 14.38 13.06 5.66
N ILE A 61 13.44 12.29 5.13
CA ILE A 61 13.69 11.38 4.02
C ILE A 61 13.70 12.17 2.71
N VAL A 62 14.82 12.05 2.00
CA VAL A 62 15.02 12.69 0.70
C VAL A 62 15.18 11.69 -0.44
N ASP A 63 15.34 10.40 -0.13
CA ASP A 63 15.46 9.32 -1.12
C ASP A 63 14.09 8.72 -1.45
N SER A 64 13.72 8.74 -2.73
CA SER A 64 12.50 8.16 -3.26
C SER A 64 12.40 6.65 -3.03
N LYS A 65 13.53 5.92 -2.98
CA LYS A 65 13.53 4.49 -2.66
C LYS A 65 13.02 4.24 -1.24
N LYS A 66 13.46 5.07 -0.30
CA LYS A 66 13.07 4.97 1.11
C LYS A 66 11.59 5.33 1.32
N VAL A 67 11.04 6.22 0.50
CA VAL A 67 9.58 6.49 0.47
C VAL A 67 8.78 5.24 0.10
N ILE A 68 9.22 4.51 -0.92
CA ILE A 68 8.56 3.26 -1.34
C ILE A 68 8.68 2.18 -0.26
N GLU A 69 9.79 2.11 0.47
CA GLU A 69 9.92 1.19 1.61
C GLU A 69 8.91 1.52 2.72
N ILE A 70 8.78 2.79 3.09
CA ILE A 70 7.83 3.21 4.13
C ILE A 70 6.39 2.99 3.70
N LEU A 71 6.07 3.24 2.44
CA LEU A 71 4.74 2.94 1.89
C LEU A 71 4.39 1.47 2.08
N LYS A 72 5.33 0.56 1.77
CA LYS A 72 5.12 -0.88 1.96
C LYS A 72 4.86 -1.23 3.42
N GLU A 73 5.65 -0.68 4.33
CA GLU A 73 5.45 -0.88 5.77
C GLU A 73 4.06 -0.40 6.22
N GLN A 74 3.57 0.72 5.69
CA GLN A 74 2.21 1.20 6.02
C GLN A 74 1.13 0.28 5.48
N LEU A 75 1.25 -0.17 4.24
CA LEU A 75 0.31 -1.12 3.65
C LEU A 75 0.28 -2.43 4.45
N GLU A 76 1.45 -2.96 4.82
CA GLU A 76 1.55 -4.15 5.65
C GLU A 76 0.90 -3.96 7.02
N LYS A 77 1.15 -2.82 7.67
CA LYS A 77 0.54 -2.48 8.96
C LYS A 77 -0.98 -2.43 8.88
N ILE A 78 -1.55 -1.87 7.81
CA ILE A 78 -3.00 -1.84 7.60
C ILE A 78 -3.55 -3.25 7.41
N LEU A 79 -2.92 -4.06 6.57
CA LEU A 79 -3.37 -5.43 6.27
C LEU A 79 -3.27 -6.38 7.47
N THR A 80 -2.34 -6.11 8.39
CA THR A 80 -2.06 -6.94 9.56
C THR A 80 -2.68 -6.41 10.86
N LYS A 81 -3.37 -5.28 10.82
CA LYS A 81 -3.96 -4.60 11.99
C LYS A 81 -4.90 -5.50 12.79
N GLU A 82 -5.66 -6.34 12.10
CA GLU A 82 -6.68 -7.22 12.69
C GLU A 82 -6.21 -8.68 12.67
N ASN A 83 -6.52 -9.41 13.74
CA ASN A 83 -6.29 -10.85 13.79
C ASN A 83 -7.41 -11.58 13.03
N ASN A 84 -7.28 -11.65 11.70
CA ASN A 84 -8.26 -12.24 10.79
C ASN A 84 -8.31 -13.79 10.81
N LYS A 85 -7.82 -14.43 11.88
CA LYS A 85 -7.86 -15.89 12.00
C LYS A 85 -9.28 -16.34 12.34
N ILE A 86 -9.83 -17.21 11.50
CA ILE A 86 -11.09 -17.88 11.78
C ILE A 86 -10.85 -18.94 12.87
N ASN A 87 -11.55 -18.84 13.99
CA ASN A 87 -11.51 -19.84 15.05
C ASN A 87 -12.43 -21.03 14.69
N LEU A 88 -11.83 -22.21 14.50
CA LEU A 88 -12.52 -23.45 14.15
C LEU A 88 -12.36 -24.55 15.21
N GLU A 89 -11.93 -24.20 16.43
CA GLU A 89 -11.61 -25.19 17.48
C GLU A 89 -12.84 -25.94 18.02
N LYS A 90 -14.04 -25.34 17.93
CA LYS A 90 -15.29 -25.95 18.40
C LYS A 90 -15.95 -26.77 17.28
N SER A 91 -16.35 -28.00 17.60
CA SER A 91 -16.99 -28.92 16.65
C SER A 91 -18.48 -29.14 16.97
N PRO A 92 -19.37 -29.15 15.97
CA PRO A 92 -19.08 -28.81 14.57
C PRO A 92 -18.93 -27.29 14.39
N ALA A 93 -17.92 -26.88 13.61
CA ALA A 93 -17.81 -25.50 13.19
C ALA A 93 -18.81 -25.24 12.05
N ALA A 94 -19.78 -24.37 12.28
CA ALA A 94 -20.75 -23.97 11.26
C ALA A 94 -20.29 -22.66 10.58
N ILE A 95 -20.13 -22.69 9.25
CA ILE A 95 -19.76 -21.52 8.44
C ILE A 95 -20.98 -21.11 7.62
N LEU A 96 -21.54 -19.93 7.92
CA LEU A 96 -22.61 -19.34 7.13
C LEU A 96 -22.01 -18.45 6.05
N MET A 97 -22.12 -18.89 4.80
CA MET A 97 -21.70 -18.11 3.64
C MET A 97 -22.82 -17.16 3.23
N VAL A 98 -22.52 -15.87 3.11
CA VAL A 98 -23.45 -14.83 2.63
C VAL A 98 -22.84 -14.08 1.46
N GLY A 99 -23.69 -13.71 0.50
CA GLY A 99 -23.34 -13.00 -0.72
C GLY A 99 -24.60 -12.88 -1.59
N VAL A 100 -24.63 -11.89 -2.47
CA VAL A 100 -25.68 -11.71 -3.50
C VAL A 100 -25.20 -12.18 -4.85
#